data_AF-A0A4Y2P420-F1
#
_entry.id   AF-A0A4Y2P420-F1
#
_cell.length_a   1.000
_cell.length_b   1.000
_cell.length_c   1.000
_cell.angle_alpha   90.00
_cell.angle_beta   90.00
_cell.angle_gamma   90.00
#
_symmetry.space_group_name_H-M   'P 1'
#
loop_
_entity.id
_entity.type
_entity.pdbx_description
1 polymer ?
#
loop_
_entity_poly.entity_id
_entity_poly.type
_entity_poly.pdbx_seq_one_letter_code
_entity_poly.pdbx_strand_id
1 'polypeptide(L)'
;MACKKADKDADCLIVNSALALAPTHPSVVVISEDIDLFVILIGIFTFGHVYFLKPGKLKIAEKIFSPHTALEKTIADNILFIHAMSGCDTTSALFNYGKMEFVHTLKNNHDLLKVIEIFKKPDITPEAVVDAGNRFLVAFNGYPISASDINIT
;
A
#
# COMPACT_ATOMS: atom_id res chain seq x y z
N MET A 1 4.82 31.28 -0.35
CA MET A 1 4.64 29.82 -0.55
C MET A 1 5.80 29.12 0.15
N ALA A 2 5.54 28.21 1.08
CA ALA A 2 6.59 27.47 1.78
C ALA A 2 6.94 26.21 0.99
N CYS A 3 8.22 26.01 0.67
CA CYS A 3 8.72 24.82 -0.01
C CYS A 3 9.40 23.91 1.01
N LYS A 4 9.12 22.61 0.94
CA LYS A 4 9.81 21.58 1.73
C LYS A 4 10.44 20.58 0.77
N LYS A 5 11.57 20.01 1.17
CA LYS A 5 12.30 18.99 0.41
C LYS A 5 12.46 17.75 1.29
N ALA A 6 12.22 16.57 0.74
CA ALA A 6 12.54 15.31 1.39
C ALA A 6 13.98 14.90 1.08
N ASP A 7 14.63 14.21 2.03
CA ASP A 7 15.99 13.68 1.83
C ASP A 7 16.02 12.44 0.93
N LYS A 8 14.88 11.74 0.82
CA LYS A 8 14.66 10.55 -0.01
C LYS A 8 13.41 10.75 -0.86
N ASP A 9 12.47 9.82 -0.75
CA ASP A 9 11.17 9.89 -1.38
C ASP A 9 10.28 10.98 -0.75
N ALA A 10 9.52 11.67 -1.61
CA ALA A 10 8.69 12.80 -1.20
C ALA A 10 7.30 12.38 -0.70
N ASP A 11 6.85 11.15 -0.98
CA ASP A 11 5.47 10.74 -0.75
C ASP A 11 5.11 10.77 0.72
N CYS A 12 5.98 10.19 1.54
CA CYS A 12 5.85 10.23 3.00
C CYS A 12 5.78 11.67 3.52
N LEU A 13 6.58 12.60 2.99
CA LEU A 13 6.58 13.99 3.43
C LEU A 13 5.29 14.72 3.04
N ILE A 14 4.80 14.49 1.82
CA ILE A 14 3.55 15.07 1.29
C ILE A 14 2.37 14.58 2.13
N VAL A 15 2.26 13.27 2.30
CA VAL A 15 1.19 12.63 3.06
C VAL A 15 1.19 13.09 4.51
N ASN A 16 2.35 13.02 5.20
CA ASN A 16 2.44 13.47 6.59
C ASN A 16 2.12 14.96 6.75
N SER A 17 2.47 15.79 5.76
CA SER A 17 2.09 17.21 5.76
C SER A 17 0.57 17.39 5.64
N ALA A 18 -0.09 16.61 4.80
CA ALA A 18 -1.55 16.63 4.68
C ALA A 18 -2.23 16.17 5.98
N LEU A 19 -1.73 15.09 6.60
CA LEU A 19 -2.23 14.59 7.88
C LEU A 19 -2.05 15.61 9.02
N ALA A 20 -0.92 16.34 9.05
CA ALA A 20 -0.69 17.38 10.05
C ALA A 20 -1.64 18.58 9.91
N LEU A 21 -2.11 18.87 8.69
CA LEU A 21 -3.06 19.95 8.42
C LEU A 21 -4.51 19.54 8.68
N ALA A 22 -4.84 18.24 8.53
CA ALA A 22 -6.20 17.73 8.60
C ALA A 22 -6.97 18.17 9.87
N PRO A 23 -6.42 18.10 11.10
CA PRO A 23 -7.15 18.51 12.31
C PRO A 23 -7.51 20.01 12.39
N THR A 24 -6.87 20.85 11.58
CA THR A 24 -7.00 22.32 11.65
C THR A 24 -7.73 22.93 10.44
N HIS A 25 -8.09 22.10 9.45
CA HIS A 25 -8.71 22.56 8.22
C HIS A 25 -9.99 21.76 7.94
N PRO A 26 -11.04 22.41 7.39
CA PRO A 26 -12.28 21.71 7.04
C PRO A 26 -12.07 20.67 5.93
N SER A 27 -11.07 20.87 5.07
CA SER A 27 -10.62 19.91 4.07
C SER A 27 -9.15 20.14 3.71
N VAL A 28 -8.47 19.07 3.32
CA VAL A 28 -7.10 19.08 2.82
C VAL A 28 -7.06 18.33 1.50
N VAL A 29 -6.40 18.89 0.49
CA VAL A 29 -6.30 18.28 -0.85
C VAL A 29 -4.83 18.05 -1.18
N VAL A 30 -4.46 16.80 -1.43
CA VAL A 30 -3.16 16.40 -1.97
C VAL A 30 -3.26 16.41 -3.49
N ILE A 31 -2.50 17.28 -4.15
CA ILE A 31 -2.52 17.43 -5.60
C ILE A 31 -1.28 16.74 -6.19
N SER A 32 -1.46 15.72 -7.04
CA SER A 32 -0.35 15.04 -7.73
C SER A 32 -0.80 14.24 -8.96
N GLU A 33 0.09 14.07 -9.93
CA GLU A 33 -0.10 13.08 -11.02
C GLU A 33 0.16 11.65 -10.53
N ASP A 34 0.98 11.49 -9.49
CA ASP A 34 1.43 10.22 -8.92
C ASP A 34 0.31 9.52 -8.13
N ILE A 35 0.02 8.27 -8.49
CA ILE A 35 -1.05 7.48 -7.88
C ILE A 35 -0.59 6.82 -6.58
N ASP A 36 0.72 6.68 -6.35
CA ASP A 36 1.26 6.04 -5.14
C ASP A 36 0.84 6.83 -3.88
N LEU A 37 0.77 8.17 -3.98
CA LEU A 37 0.19 9.04 -2.95
C LEU A 37 -1.27 8.67 -2.62
N PHE A 38 -2.09 8.37 -3.62
CA PHE A 38 -3.48 7.98 -3.39
C PHE A 38 -3.56 6.60 -2.74
N VAL A 39 -2.72 5.66 -3.15
CA VAL A 39 -2.61 4.33 -2.53
C VAL A 39 -2.21 4.45 -1.06
N ILE A 40 -1.25 5.33 -0.75
CA ILE A 40 -0.81 5.60 0.62
C ILE A 40 -1.95 6.21 1.45
N LEU A 41 -2.70 7.17 0.90
CA LEU A 41 -3.86 7.77 1.58
C LEU A 41 -4.96 6.75 1.90
N ILE A 42 -5.21 5.77 1.02
CA ILE A 42 -6.14 4.67 1.29
C ILE A 42 -5.63 3.81 2.46
N GLY A 43 -4.33 3.48 2.46
CA GLY A 43 -3.76 2.55 3.43
C GLY A 43 -3.58 3.10 4.85
N ILE A 44 -3.35 4.41 5.01
CA ILE A 44 -3.14 5.05 6.32
C ILE A 44 -4.43 5.63 6.93
N PHE A 45 -5.57 5.37 6.28
CA PHE A 45 -6.94 5.72 6.62
C PHE A 45 -7.17 6.39 7.99
N THR A 46 -6.95 7.71 8.06
CA THR A 46 -7.00 8.44 9.33
C THR A 46 -7.94 9.64 9.33
N PHE A 47 -8.31 10.20 8.16
CA PHE A 47 -9.14 11.41 8.11
C PHE A 47 -10.07 11.45 6.91
N GLY A 48 -11.38 11.64 7.15
CA GLY A 48 -12.38 11.69 6.08
C GLY A 48 -12.50 13.02 5.34
N HIS A 49 -11.63 13.98 5.66
CA HIS A 49 -11.55 15.30 5.02
C HIS A 49 -10.23 15.53 4.28
N VAL A 50 -9.44 14.47 4.04
CA VAL A 50 -8.26 14.50 3.17
C VAL A 50 -8.62 13.86 1.83
N TYR A 51 -8.36 14.58 0.73
CA TYR A 51 -8.69 14.16 -0.63
C TYR A 51 -7.45 14.14 -1.52
N PHE A 52 -7.49 13.32 -2.57
CA PHE A 52 -6.48 13.29 -3.61
C PHE A 52 -7.03 13.94 -4.88
N LEU A 53 -6.32 14.90 -5.45
CA LEU A 53 -6.65 15.52 -6.73
C LEU A 53 -5.58 15.14 -7.74
N LYS A 54 -6.01 14.46 -8.80
CA LYS A 54 -5.19 14.24 -9.99
C LYS A 54 -5.41 15.39 -10.97
N PRO A 55 -4.39 16.22 -11.24
CA PRO A 55 -4.52 17.31 -12.20
C PRO A 55 -4.93 16.79 -13.59
N GLY A 56 -5.73 17.58 -14.29
CA GLY A 56 -6.04 17.31 -15.69
C GLY A 56 -4.79 17.42 -16.57
N LYS A 57 -4.74 16.65 -17.65
CA LYS A 57 -3.66 16.70 -18.64
C LYS A 57 -4.25 16.77 -20.04
N LEU A 58 -3.82 17.76 -20.82
CA LEU A 58 -4.35 18.03 -22.16
C LEU A 58 -5.89 18.20 -22.15
N LYS A 59 -6.62 17.28 -22.79
CA LYS A 59 -8.09 17.27 -22.89
C LYS A 59 -8.77 16.47 -21.77
N ILE A 60 -8.00 15.93 -20.82
CA ILE A 60 -8.53 15.17 -19.68
C ILE A 60 -8.75 16.14 -18.52
N ALA A 61 -9.99 16.20 -18.02
CA ALA A 61 -10.34 17.01 -16.86
C ALA A 61 -9.67 16.46 -15.58
N GLU A 62 -9.44 17.36 -14.61
CA GLU A 62 -9.00 16.98 -13.28
C GLU A 62 -10.04 16.08 -12.59
N LYS A 63 -9.56 15.24 -11.66
CA LYS A 63 -10.41 14.34 -10.88
C LYS A 63 -10.03 14.39 -9.42
N ILE A 64 -11.03 14.44 -8.55
CA ILE A 64 -10.88 14.39 -7.10
C ILE A 64 -11.36 13.03 -6.61
N PHE A 65 -10.57 12.42 -5.74
CA PHE A 65 -10.81 11.11 -5.18
C PHE A 65 -10.78 11.20 -3.65
N SER A 66 -11.76 10.55 -3.03
CA SER A 66 -11.73 10.29 -1.60
C SER A 66 -10.93 9.00 -1.33
N PRO A 67 -10.08 8.96 -0.28
CA PRO A 67 -9.48 7.70 0.17
C PRO A 67 -10.54 6.73 0.72
N HIS A 68 -11.75 7.22 1.01
CA HIS A 68 -12.95 6.39 1.19
C HIS A 68 -13.39 5.80 -0.16
N THR A 69 -12.68 4.75 -0.58
CA THR A 69 -12.97 4.02 -1.80
C THR A 69 -14.04 2.94 -1.55
N ALA A 70 -14.66 2.46 -2.63
CA ALA A 70 -15.54 1.28 -2.59
C ALA A 70 -14.74 -0.04 -2.57
N LEU A 71 -13.45 0.00 -2.24
CA LEU A 71 -12.66 -1.23 -2.12
C LEU A 71 -13.19 -2.07 -0.96
N GLU A 72 -13.11 -3.39 -1.15
CA GLU A 72 -13.39 -4.33 -0.07
C GLU A 72 -12.44 -4.05 1.12
N LYS A 73 -12.98 -4.07 2.35
CA LYS A 73 -12.24 -3.73 3.57
C LYS A 73 -10.91 -4.48 3.69
N THR A 74 -10.90 -5.79 3.42
CA THR A 74 -9.67 -6.61 3.46
C THR A 74 -8.59 -6.08 2.52
N ILE A 75 -8.97 -5.59 1.34
CA ILE A 75 -8.02 -5.05 0.36
C ILE A 75 -7.56 -3.66 0.79
N ALA A 76 -8.49 -2.80 1.23
CA ALA A 76 -8.14 -1.47 1.74
C ALA A 76 -7.16 -1.54 2.92
N ASP A 77 -7.43 -2.41 3.90
CA ASP A 77 -6.58 -2.64 5.09
C ASP A 77 -5.20 -3.21 4.76
N ASN A 78 -5.03 -3.81 3.58
CA ASN A 78 -3.79 -4.45 3.12
C ASN A 78 -3.21 -3.79 1.85
N ILE A 79 -3.72 -2.63 1.44
CA ILE A 79 -3.39 -2.04 0.14
C ILE A 79 -1.89 -1.69 0.03
N LEU A 80 -1.27 -1.22 1.13
CA LEU A 80 0.16 -0.92 1.17
C LEU A 80 1.01 -2.18 0.98
N PHE A 81 0.62 -3.29 1.61
CA PHE A 81 1.30 -4.58 1.44
C PHE A 81 1.16 -5.08 0.00
N ILE A 82 -0.06 -5.06 -0.55
CA ILE A 82 -0.32 -5.45 -1.95
C ILE A 82 0.52 -4.58 -2.88
N HIS A 83 0.53 -3.26 -2.68
CA HIS A 83 1.26 -2.32 -3.51
C HIS A 83 2.78 -2.56 -3.47
N ALA A 84 3.35 -2.77 -2.28
CA ALA A 84 4.77 -3.07 -2.12
C ALA A 84 5.17 -4.41 -2.78
N MET A 85 4.39 -5.47 -2.58
CA MET A 85 4.72 -6.81 -3.09
C MET A 85 4.44 -7.00 -4.57
N SER A 86 3.42 -6.31 -5.10
CA SER A 86 3.09 -6.31 -6.52
C SER A 86 3.87 -5.29 -7.35
N GLY A 87 4.80 -4.56 -6.72
CA GLY A 87 5.60 -3.49 -7.31
C GLY A 87 4.88 -2.15 -7.43
N CYS A 88 5.56 -1.04 -7.10
CA CYS A 88 5.17 0.32 -7.46
C CYS A 88 5.86 0.77 -8.76
N ASP A 89 5.67 2.01 -9.20
CA ASP A 89 6.25 2.54 -10.45
C ASP A 89 7.78 2.36 -10.54
N THR A 90 8.48 2.27 -9.40
CA THR A 90 9.94 2.13 -9.32
C THR A 90 10.43 0.78 -8.74
N THR A 91 9.52 -0.10 -8.30
CA THR A 91 9.89 -1.37 -7.64
C THR A 91 9.58 -2.58 -8.50
N SER A 92 10.51 -3.54 -8.58
CA SER A 92 10.29 -4.80 -9.29
C SER A 92 9.14 -5.60 -8.66
N ALA A 93 8.26 -6.13 -9.50
CA ALA A 93 7.19 -7.04 -9.08
C ALA A 93 7.64 -8.52 -9.16
N LEU A 94 6.90 -9.42 -8.52
CA LEU A 94 7.06 -10.86 -8.74
C LEU A 94 6.81 -11.19 -10.22
N PHE A 95 7.77 -11.85 -10.86
CA PHE A 95 7.67 -12.21 -12.27
C PHE A 95 6.41 -13.03 -12.54
N ASN A 96 5.67 -12.64 -13.58
CA ASN A 96 4.42 -13.29 -14.01
C ASN A 96 3.21 -13.12 -13.07
N TYR A 97 3.26 -12.17 -12.11
CA TYR A 97 2.12 -11.84 -11.25
C TYR A 97 1.76 -10.35 -11.33
N GLY A 98 0.53 -10.06 -11.75
CA GLY A 98 -0.05 -8.73 -11.69
C GLY A 98 -0.64 -8.37 -10.32
N LYS A 99 -1.07 -7.11 -10.16
CA LYS A 99 -1.69 -6.61 -8.91
C LYS A 99 -2.99 -7.35 -8.55
N MET A 100 -3.74 -7.81 -9.54
CA MET A 100 -5.03 -8.46 -9.32
C MET A 100 -4.87 -9.88 -8.76
N GLU A 101 -3.76 -10.54 -9.04
CA GLU A 101 -3.41 -11.85 -8.50
C GLU A 101 -3.20 -11.76 -6.98
N PHE A 102 -2.52 -10.71 -6.50
CA PHE A 102 -2.43 -10.43 -5.06
C PHE A 102 -3.81 -10.19 -4.45
N VAL A 103 -4.63 -9.34 -5.08
CA VAL A 103 -5.99 -9.06 -4.61
C VAL A 103 -6.81 -10.35 -4.50
N HIS A 104 -6.79 -11.22 -5.51
CA HIS A 104 -7.52 -12.49 -5.49
C HIS A 104 -6.97 -13.46 -4.45
N THR A 105 -5.65 -13.58 -4.33
CA THR A 105 -5.03 -14.47 -3.34
C THR A 105 -5.37 -14.07 -1.92
N LEU A 106 -5.32 -12.77 -1.58
CA LEU A 106 -5.71 -12.30 -0.25
C LEU A 106 -7.21 -12.53 0.05
N LYS A 107 -8.09 -12.41 -0.96
CA LYS A 107 -9.53 -12.69 -0.79
C LYS A 107 -9.80 -14.16 -0.49
N ASN A 108 -9.03 -15.06 -1.11
CA ASN A 108 -9.29 -16.50 -1.06
C ASN A 108 -8.51 -17.23 0.03
N ASN A 109 -7.48 -16.60 0.62
CA ASN A 109 -6.63 -17.23 1.63
C ASN A 109 -6.49 -16.34 2.88
N HIS A 110 -7.45 -16.47 3.80
CA HIS A 110 -7.47 -15.69 5.03
C HIS A 110 -6.30 -16.00 5.98
N ASP A 111 -5.65 -17.16 5.86
CA ASP A 111 -4.47 -17.48 6.68
C ASP A 111 -3.26 -16.62 6.31
N LEU A 112 -3.18 -16.13 5.07
CA LEU A 112 -2.17 -15.15 4.67
C LEU A 112 -2.31 -13.82 5.40
N LEU A 113 -3.51 -13.44 5.85
CA LEU A 113 -3.70 -12.18 6.57
C LEU A 113 -2.86 -12.15 7.86
N LYS A 114 -2.78 -13.28 8.59
CA LYS A 114 -1.94 -13.39 9.80
C LYS A 114 -0.45 -13.22 9.49
N VAL A 115 -0.01 -13.68 8.31
CA VAL A 115 1.37 -13.51 7.84
C VAL A 115 1.63 -12.05 7.46
N ILE A 116 0.68 -11.42 6.75
CA ILE A 116 0.77 -10.02 6.32
C ILE A 116 0.82 -9.05 7.51
N GLU A 117 0.08 -9.33 8.59
CA GLU A 117 0.10 -8.52 9.81
C GLU A 117 1.51 -8.41 10.43
N ILE A 118 2.42 -9.34 10.15
CA ILE A 118 3.82 -9.26 10.61
C ILE A 118 4.52 -8.03 10.00
N PHE A 119 4.28 -7.75 8.72
CA PHE A 119 4.88 -6.62 8.00
C PHE A 119 4.38 -5.25 8.50
N LYS A 120 3.23 -5.21 9.18
CA LYS A 120 2.62 -3.97 9.68
C LYS A 120 3.12 -3.56 11.06
N LYS A 121 3.88 -4.43 11.74
CA LYS A 121 4.37 -4.17 13.09
C LYS A 121 5.59 -3.26 13.05
N PRO A 122 5.62 -2.15 13.82
CA PRO A 122 6.75 -1.23 13.82
C PRO A 122 8.03 -1.85 14.38
N ASP A 123 7.90 -2.75 15.36
CA ASP A 123 9.02 -3.34 16.10
C ASP A 123 9.28 -4.81 15.71
N ILE A 124 9.28 -5.10 14.41
CA ILE A 124 9.50 -6.46 13.90
C ILE A 124 10.98 -6.72 13.60
N THR A 125 11.46 -7.93 13.92
CA THR A 125 12.85 -8.29 13.60
C THR A 125 13.00 -8.65 12.12
N PRO A 126 14.18 -8.42 11.52
CA PRO A 126 14.44 -8.83 10.14
C PRO A 126 14.16 -10.32 9.88
N GLU A 127 14.47 -11.19 10.85
CA GLU A 127 14.27 -12.64 10.74
C GLU A 127 12.78 -12.99 10.66
N ALA A 128 11.93 -12.31 11.45
CA ALA A 128 10.49 -12.51 11.41
C ALA A 128 9.89 -11.99 10.10
N VAL A 129 10.45 -10.91 9.51
CA VAL A 129 10.06 -10.43 8.18
C VAL A 129 10.45 -11.44 7.10
N VAL A 130 11.65 -12.04 7.19
CA VAL A 130 12.10 -13.09 6.26
C VAL A 130 11.22 -14.34 6.38
N ASP A 131 10.92 -14.80 7.59
CA ASP A 131 10.00 -15.94 7.81
C ASP A 131 8.62 -15.65 7.21
N ALA A 132 8.05 -14.48 7.50
CA ALA A 132 6.77 -14.07 6.97
C ALA A 132 6.78 -13.97 5.44
N GLY A 133 7.86 -13.43 4.85
CA GLY A 133 8.07 -13.36 3.41
C GLY A 133 8.09 -14.75 2.76
N ASN A 134 8.86 -15.68 3.33
CA ASN A 134 8.93 -17.06 2.84
C ASN A 134 7.55 -17.73 2.91
N ARG A 135 6.86 -17.63 4.04
CA ARG A 135 5.52 -18.20 4.22
C ARG A 135 4.50 -17.59 3.26
N PHE A 136 4.58 -16.28 3.04
CA PHE A 136 3.76 -15.59 2.07
C PHE A 136 4.00 -16.14 0.65
N LEU A 137 5.25 -16.23 0.21
CA LEU A 137 5.60 -16.72 -1.13
C LEU A 137 5.17 -18.19 -1.35
N VAL A 138 5.34 -19.05 -0.36
CA VAL A 138 4.89 -20.45 -0.40
C VAL A 138 3.38 -20.52 -0.61
N ALA A 139 2.60 -19.82 0.21
CA ALA A 139 1.14 -19.81 0.09
C ALA A 139 0.63 -19.06 -1.13
N PHE A 140 1.34 -18.02 -1.57
CA PHE A 140 1.01 -17.30 -2.79
C PHE A 140 1.15 -18.18 -4.04
N ASN A 141 2.11 -19.13 -4.02
CA ASN A 141 2.27 -20.16 -5.05
C ASN A 141 1.33 -21.38 -4.86
N GLY A 142 0.41 -21.35 -3.90
CA GLY A 142 -0.59 -22.39 -3.68
C GLY A 142 -0.18 -23.54 -2.74
N TYR A 143 0.95 -23.42 -2.04
CA TYR A 143 1.43 -24.44 -1.10
C TYR A 143 0.99 -24.14 0.35
N PRO A 144 0.79 -25.17 1.20
CA PRO A 144 0.37 -24.98 2.59
C PRO A 144 1.44 -24.28 3.45
N ILE A 145 1.00 -23.51 4.46
CA ILE A 145 1.85 -22.69 5.35
C ILE A 145 2.50 -23.53 6.49
N SER A 146 2.12 -24.80 6.65
CA SER A 146 2.66 -25.68 7.71
C SER A 146 4.05 -26.24 7.40
N ALA A 147 4.86 -26.38 8.46
CA ALA A 147 6.31 -26.25 8.50
C ALA A 147 7.18 -27.44 8.03
N SER A 148 8.47 -27.10 7.89
CA SER A 148 9.69 -27.89 7.72
C SER A 148 9.92 -28.57 6.36
N ASP A 149 11.07 -28.22 5.77
CA ASP A 149 11.73 -28.86 4.63
C ASP A 149 11.25 -28.47 3.23
N ILE A 150 11.34 -27.18 2.90
CA ILE A 150 11.64 -26.83 1.50
C ILE A 150 13.17 -26.89 1.36
N ASN A 151 13.70 -28.10 1.16
CA ASN A 151 15.04 -28.28 0.61
C ASN A 151 15.03 -27.75 -0.82
N ILE A 152 15.31 -26.46 -0.98
CA ILE A 152 15.63 -25.89 -2.29
C ILE A 152 17.08 -26.27 -2.58
N THR A 153 17.28 -27.43 -3.22
CA THR A 153 18.52 -27.81 -3.91
C THR A 153 18.67 -27.07 -5.23
#